data_AF-A0A1H8SY77-F1
#
_entry.id   AF-A0A1H8SY77-F1
#
_cell.length_a   1.000
_cell.length_b   1.000
_cell.length_c   1.000
_cell.angle_alpha   90.00
_cell.angle_beta   90.00
_cell.angle_gamma   90.00
#
_symmetry.space_group_name_H-M   'P 1'
#
loop_
_entity.id
_entity.type
_entity.pdbx_description
1 polymer ?
#
loop_
_entity_poly.entity_id
_entity_poly.type
_entity_poly.pdbx_seq_one_letter_code
_entity_poly.pdbx_strand_id
1 'polypeptide(L)' 'MLKEENWPADSLWVRTAFLDSDEGKSRPDATPRFILAQNGKVILAVTGNAGWKDKMWPRIQEVTGTKA' A
#
# COMPACT_ATOMS: atom_id res chain seq x y z
N MET A 1 -10.79 -2.68 11.66
CA MET A 1 -11.39 -2.33 10.35
C MET A 1 -10.91 -0.97 9.88
N LEU A 2 -10.51 -0.87 8.61
CA LEU A 2 -10.10 0.38 7.95
C LEU A 2 -11.28 1.36 7.86
N LYS A 3 -11.33 2.32 8.79
CA LYS A 3 -12.35 3.36 8.78
C LYS A 3 -12.03 4.43 7.75
N GLU A 4 -13.02 4.76 6.93
CA GLU A 4 -12.88 5.76 5.87
C GLU A 4 -12.58 7.16 6.41
N GLU A 5 -13.22 7.53 7.52
CA GLU A 5 -13.05 8.82 8.22
C GLU A 5 -11.61 9.14 8.66
N ASN A 6 -10.74 8.13 8.73
CA ASN A 6 -9.34 8.29 9.14
C ASN A 6 -8.40 8.55 7.95
N TRP A 7 -8.91 8.62 6.73
CA TRP A 7 -8.13 8.85 5.52
C TRP A 7 -8.30 10.28 5.00
N PRO A 8 -7.22 10.93 4.54
CA PRO A 8 -7.34 12.17 3.78
C PRO A 8 -8.21 11.98 2.54
N ALA A 9 -9.05 12.96 2.21
CA ALA A 9 -9.97 12.90 1.07
C ALA A 9 -9.25 12.54 -0.24
N ASP A 10 -8.09 13.17 -0.50
CA ASP A 10 -7.28 12.95 -1.71
C ASP A 10 -6.68 11.54 -1.79
N SER A 11 -6.67 10.79 -0.69
CA SER A 11 -6.11 9.43 -0.58
C SER A 11 -7.19 8.35 -0.44
N LEU A 12 -8.48 8.70 -0.47
CA LEU A 12 -9.57 7.73 -0.34
C LEU A 12 -9.52 6.66 -1.42
N TRP A 13 -9.13 7.03 -2.64
CA TRP A 13 -8.97 6.09 -3.75
C TRP A 13 -7.92 5.01 -3.47
N VAL A 14 -6.87 5.35 -2.70
CA VAL A 14 -5.81 4.40 -2.31
C VAL A 14 -6.38 3.35 -1.37
N ARG A 15 -7.24 3.75 -0.42
CA ARG A 15 -7.95 2.83 0.48
C ARG A 15 -8.84 1.89 -0.31
N THR A 16 -9.65 2.41 -1.24
CA THR A 16 -10.53 1.58 -2.08
C THR A 16 -9.73 0.59 -2.89
N ALA A 17 -8.70 1.05 -3.60
CA ALA A 17 -7.82 0.19 -4.39
C ALA A 17 -7.08 -0.87 -3.53
N PHE A 18 -6.68 -0.52 -2.30
CA PHE A 18 -6.11 -1.49 -1.37
C PHE A 18 -7.13 -2.57 -0.98
N LEU A 19 -8.34 -2.19 -0.58
CA LEU A 19 -9.39 -3.14 -0.18
C LEU A 19 -9.81 -4.08 -1.32
N ASP A 20 -9.67 -3.63 -2.57
CA ASP A 20 -9.93 -4.45 -3.76
C ASP A 20 -8.77 -5.40 -4.14
N SER A 21 -7.56 -5.17 -3.61
CA SER A 21 -6.38 -6.00 -3.87
C SER A 21 -6.41 -7.34 -3.13
N ASP A 22 -5.67 -8.34 -3.62
CA ASP A 22 -5.57 -9.66 -2.97
C ASP A 22 -5.05 -9.57 -1.52
N GLU A 23 -4.09 -8.68 -1.29
CA GLU A 23 -3.55 -8.40 0.05
C GLU A 23 -4.61 -7.78 0.97
N GLY A 24 -5.39 -6.81 0.47
CA GLY A 24 -6.45 -6.18 1.25
C GLY A 24 -7.64 -7.10 1.54
N LYS A 25 -8.00 -7.97 0.58
CA LYS A 25 -9.04 -9.00 0.77
C LYS A 25 -8.62 -10.08 1.76
N SER A 26 -7.36 -10.52 1.71
CA SER A 26 -6.85 -11.57 2.59
C SER A 26 -6.52 -11.06 4.00
N ARG A 27 -6.09 -9.79 4.12
CA ARG A 27 -5.63 -9.20 5.38
C ARG A 27 -6.24 -7.80 5.62
N PRO A 28 -7.58 -7.67 5.63
CA PRO A 28 -8.26 -6.38 5.67
C PRO A 28 -7.97 -5.60 6.96
N ASP A 29 -7.65 -6.30 8.04
CA ASP A 29 -7.40 -5.74 9.38
C ASP A 29 -5.91 -5.70 9.79
N ALA A 30 -5.00 -6.24 8.97
CA ALA A 30 -3.58 -6.29 9.32
C ALA A 30 -2.97 -4.88 9.46
N THR A 31 -2.25 -4.66 10.56
CA THR A 31 -1.51 -3.43 10.84
C THR A 31 -0.07 -3.76 11.25
N PRO A 32 0.94 -3.02 10.79
CA PRO A 32 0.88 -1.87 9.87
C PRO A 32 0.57 -2.27 8.41
N ARG A 33 0.25 -1.27 7.59
CA ARG A 33 0.06 -1.40 6.14
C ARG A 33 0.99 -0.44 5.42
N PHE A 34 1.65 -0.92 4.39
CA PHE A 34 2.51 -0.13 3.53
C PHE A 34 1.94 -0.21 2.11
N ILE A 35 1.61 0.95 1.53
CA ILE A 35 0.97 1.03 0.22
C ILE A 35 1.80 1.97 -0.65
N LEU A 36 2.25 1.49 -1.80
CA LEU A 36 2.88 2.28 -2.84
C LEU A 36 1.88 2.50 -3.96
N ALA A 37 1.61 3.77 -4.26
CA ALA A 37 0.65 4.17 -5.29
C ALA A 37 1.28 5.23 -6.21
N GLN A 38 1.01 5.14 -7.52
CA GLN A 38 1.48 6.08 -8.54
C GLN A 38 0.49 6.09 -9.69
N ASN A 39 0.29 7.26 -10.32
CA ASN A 39 -0.57 7.41 -11.51
C ASN A 39 -1.99 6.83 -11.32
N GLY A 40 -2.58 7.04 -10.15
CA GLY A 40 -3.94 6.58 -9.82
C GLY A 40 -4.08 5.06 -9.61
N LYS A 41 -2.96 4.33 -9.43
CA LYS A 41 -2.97 2.88 -9.17
C LYS A 41 -2.15 2.53 -7.94
N VAL A 42 -2.63 1.56 -7.17
CA VAL A 42 -1.82 0.86 -6.15
C VAL A 42 -0.92 -0.12 -6.89
N ILE A 43 0.39 0.05 -6.71
CA ILE A 43 1.43 -0.73 -7.36
C ILE A 43 1.88 -1.90 -6.49
N LEU A 44 1.91 -1.68 -5.18
CA LEU A 44 2.31 -2.68 -4.20
C LEU A 44 1.61 -2.37 -2.87
N ALA A 45 1.05 -3.40 -2.25
CA ALA A 45 0.58 -3.35 -0.88
C ALA A 45 1.23 -4.48 -0.09
N VAL A 46 1.72 -4.16 1.10
CA VAL A 46 2.30 -5.15 2.03
C VAL A 46 1.74 -4.89 3.42
N THR A 47 1.31 -5.95 4.11
CA THR A 47 0.82 -5.86 5.48
C THR A 47 1.72 -6.59 6.48
N GLY A 48 1.76 -6.07 7.71
CA GLY A 48 2.56 -6.61 8.81
C GLY A 48 4.00 -6.07 8.87
N ASN A 49 4.66 -6.34 10.00
CA ASN A 49 6.02 -5.83 10.28
C ASN A 49 7.13 -6.57 9.54
N ALA A 50 6.92 -7.83 9.17
CA ALA A 50 7.99 -8.66 8.61
C ALA A 50 8.09 -8.47 7.09
N GLY A 51 9.30 -8.15 6.61
CA GLY A 51 9.62 -8.13 5.17
C GLY A 51 9.01 -6.96 4.39
N TRP A 52 8.35 -5.99 5.03
CA TRP A 52 7.82 -4.83 4.33
C TRP A 52 8.93 -4.06 3.63
N LYS A 53 10.07 -3.87 4.31
CA LYS A 53 11.22 -3.14 3.76
C LYS A 53 11.80 -3.88 2.56
N ASP A 54 11.95 -5.19 2.65
CA ASP A 54 12.54 -6.02 1.61
C ASP A 54 11.67 -6.08 0.34
N LYS A 55 10.36 -5.90 0.47
CA LYS A 55 9.43 -5.82 -0.66
C LYS A 55 9.24 -4.39 -1.18
N MET A 56 9.10 -3.44 -0.26
CA MET A 56 8.73 -2.05 -0.60
C MET A 56 9.92 -1.27 -1.14
N TRP A 57 11.11 -1.44 -0.55
CA TRP A 57 12.28 -0.67 -0.94
C TRP A 57 12.71 -0.92 -2.40
N PRO A 58 12.85 -2.18 -2.88
CA PRO A 58 13.18 -2.41 -4.28
C PRO A 58 12.13 -1.84 -5.24
N ARG A 59 10.84 -1.91 -4.87
CA ARG A 59 9.76 -1.38 -5.71
C ARG A 59 9.80 0.13 -5.81
N ILE A 60 10.10 0.83 -4.70
CA ILE A 60 10.30 2.29 -4.72
C ILE A 60 11.43 2.65 -5.68
N GLN A 61 12.59 1.98 -5.55
CA GLN A 61 13.75 2.23 -6.41
C GLN A 61 13.42 2.03 -7.90
N GLU A 62 12.67 0.98 -8.23
CA GLU A 62 12.23 0.69 -9.60
C GLU A 62 11.33 1.81 -10.16
N VAL A 63 10.33 2.26 -9.40
CA VAL A 63 9.34 3.24 -9.90
C VAL A 63 9.85 4.68 -9.88
N THR A 64 10.88 4.98 -9.08
CA THR A 64 11.52 6.31 -9.04
C THR A 64 12.77 6.38 -9.92
N GLY A 65 13.27 5.25 -10.42
CA GLY A 65 14.56 5.18 -11.10
C GLY A 65 15.76 5.46 -10.18
N THR A 66 15.56 5.43 -8.86
CA THR A 66 16.62 5.68 -7.89
C THR A 66 17.57 4.49 -7.84
N LYS A 67 18.81 4.69 -8.26
CA LYS A 67 19.91 3.78 -7.94
C LYS A 67 20.52 4.23 -6.61
N ALA A 68 20.58 3.31 -5.65
CA ALA A 68 21.29 3.53 -4.40
C ALA A 68 22.80 3.66 -4.64
#